data_AF-A0A0F9FVA8-F1
#
_entry.id   AF-A0A0F9FVA8-F1
#
_cell.length_a   1.000
_cell.length_b   1.000
_cell.length_c   1.000
_cell.angle_alpha   90.00
_cell.angle_beta   90.00
_cell.angle_gamma   90.00
#
_symmetry.space_group_name_H-M   'P 1'
#
loop_
_entity.id
_entity.type
_entity.pdbx_description
1 polymer ?
#
loop_
_entity_poly.entity_id
_entity_poly.type
_entity_poly.pdbx_seq_one_letter_code
_entity_poly.pdbx_strand_id
1 'polypeptide(L)'
;MAECDSQISYDRALFTTKTALNIIKLLLGGQYTDRLRTAQDYGHSIKSAKLTRSKDGKLHISLSSTPGSNVVGDNWFDILTTRAGYFFKLASQALHFSVGFDNLSPLCTRFIDSLSWYGDAISEKSTAAKIVKFVSSIERMTGTGIEKDKNGKERGVTEIVTKRSSILYSIATGESLDKSLEKVSRIYDCRSRLIHGSISPFEDSVLTYSYKAERISRLILLTGLDYFNTLGLDNHTINQKQLRKYYSELEKKYFNTK
;
A
#
# COMPACT_ATOMS: atom_id res chain seq x y z
N MET A 1 18.69 28.38 24.19
CA MET A 1 17.94 27.52 23.26
C MET A 1 18.86 26.38 22.91
N ALA A 2 18.47 25.13 23.15
CA ALA A 2 19.27 23.99 22.71
C ALA A 2 19.30 23.98 21.17
N GLU A 3 20.47 23.77 20.57
CA GLU A 3 20.58 23.62 19.13
C GLU A 3 19.75 22.42 18.67
N CYS A 4 18.98 22.63 17.61
CA CYS A 4 18.17 21.58 17.00
C CYS A 4 19.11 20.62 16.29
N ASP A 5 19.00 19.31 16.56
CA ASP A 5 19.79 18.30 15.87
C ASP A 5 19.43 18.28 14.38
N SER A 6 20.41 18.62 13.54
CA SER A 6 20.22 18.75 12.09
C SER A 6 19.88 17.43 11.42
N GLN A 7 20.41 16.31 11.92
CA GLN A 7 20.18 14.99 11.34
C GLN A 7 18.77 14.51 11.67
N ILE A 8 18.34 14.64 12.93
CA ILE A 8 16.97 14.30 13.36
C ILE A 8 15.96 15.14 12.58
N SER A 9 16.23 16.44 12.41
CA SER A 9 15.36 17.35 11.67
C SER A 9 15.25 16.96 10.20
N TYR A 10 16.37 16.60 9.56
CA TYR A 10 16.42 16.13 8.19
C TYR A 10 15.64 14.83 8.00
N ASP A 11 15.86 13.83 8.85
CA ASP A 11 15.20 12.53 8.77
C ASP A 11 13.68 12.65 8.94
N ARG A 12 13.23 13.53 9.85
CA ARG A 12 11.80 13.86 10.01
C ARG A 12 11.22 14.55 8.78
N ALA A 13 11.92 15.54 8.23
CA ALA A 13 11.47 16.25 7.03
C ALA A 13 11.36 15.29 5.84
N LEU A 14 12.34 14.40 5.70
CA LEU A 14 12.34 13.36 4.66
C LEU A 14 11.18 12.37 4.85
N PHE A 15 10.99 11.85 6.06
CA PHE A 15 9.88 10.95 6.39
C PHE A 15 8.52 11.58 6.11
N THR A 16 8.31 12.83 6.53
CA THR A 16 7.07 13.58 6.30
C THR A 16 6.83 13.80 4.80
N THR A 17 7.87 14.19 4.07
CA THR A 17 7.80 14.40 2.61
C THR A 17 7.47 13.10 1.88
N LYS A 18 8.13 11.99 2.23
CA LYS A 18 7.85 10.66 1.66
C LYS A 18 6.41 10.23 1.95
N THR A 19 5.94 10.44 3.17
CA THR A 19 4.56 10.13 3.56
C THR A 19 3.57 10.94 2.72
N ALA A 20 3.80 12.25 2.54
CA ALA A 20 2.97 13.10 1.69
C ALA A 20 2.96 12.62 0.22
N LEU A 21 4.12 12.27 -0.34
CA LEU A 21 4.21 11.71 -1.70
C LEU A 21 3.44 10.38 -1.82
N ASN A 22 3.52 9.52 -0.80
CA ASN A 22 2.79 8.26 -0.79
C ASN A 22 1.28 8.46 -0.67
N ILE A 23 0.80 9.49 0.03
CA ILE A 23 -0.62 9.90 0.01
C ILE A 23 -1.04 10.28 -1.41
N ILE A 24 -0.24 11.10 -2.10
CA ILE A 24 -0.51 11.50 -3.48
C ILE A 24 -0.57 10.27 -4.40
N LYS A 25 0.38 9.33 -4.26
CA LYS A 25 0.37 8.04 -4.98
C LYS A 25 -0.90 7.24 -4.72
N LEU A 26 -1.31 7.12 -3.45
CA LEU A 26 -2.53 6.40 -3.06
C LEU A 26 -3.78 7.03 -3.67
N LEU A 27 -3.91 8.36 -3.61
CA LEU A 27 -5.14 9.04 -4.03
C LEU A 27 -5.28 9.11 -5.55
N LEU A 28 -4.18 9.32 -6.28
CA LEU A 28 -4.22 9.44 -7.74
C LEU A 28 -4.01 8.10 -8.47
N GLY A 29 -3.42 7.10 -7.80
CA GLY A 29 -3.14 5.79 -8.36
C GLY A 29 -1.75 5.71 -9.02
N GLY A 30 -1.22 4.49 -9.13
CA GLY A 30 0.17 4.25 -9.52
C GLY A 30 0.48 4.60 -10.96
N GLN A 31 -0.48 4.42 -11.87
CA GLN A 31 -0.30 4.75 -13.29
C GLN A 31 0.16 6.20 -13.53
N TYR A 32 -0.26 7.14 -12.68
CA TYR A 32 0.06 8.56 -12.81
C TYR A 32 1.19 9.01 -11.86
N THR A 33 1.63 8.15 -10.94
CA THR A 33 2.46 8.55 -9.80
C THR A 33 3.67 7.64 -9.56
N ASP A 34 3.89 6.65 -10.42
CA ASP A 34 5.03 5.72 -10.40
C ASP A 34 6.39 6.44 -10.29
N ARG A 35 6.48 7.64 -10.86
CA ARG A 35 7.67 8.49 -10.90
C ARG A 35 7.76 9.52 -9.77
N LEU A 36 6.71 9.72 -8.97
CA LEU A 36 6.78 10.61 -7.81
C LEU A 36 7.66 10.00 -6.75
N ARG A 37 8.75 10.68 -6.39
CA ARG A 37 9.74 10.15 -5.44
C ARG A 37 10.65 11.24 -4.91
N THR A 38 11.31 10.97 -3.79
CA THR A 38 12.41 11.81 -3.29
C THR A 38 13.71 11.46 -4.02
N ALA A 39 14.73 12.31 -3.89
CA ALA A 39 16.05 12.06 -4.46
C ALA A 39 16.74 10.79 -3.89
N GLN A 40 16.33 10.36 -2.69
CA GLN A 40 16.88 9.16 -2.05
C GLN A 40 16.20 7.85 -2.51
N ASP A 41 15.05 7.94 -3.17
CA ASP A 41 14.28 6.75 -3.52
C ASP A 41 14.78 6.13 -4.84
N TYR A 42 14.86 4.79 -4.84
CA TYR A 42 15.14 4.03 -6.04
C TYR A 42 14.00 4.22 -7.06
N GLY A 43 14.34 4.43 -8.33
CA GLY A 43 13.33 4.62 -9.38
C GLY A 43 13.91 4.58 -10.78
N HIS A 44 13.06 4.78 -11.79
CA HIS A 44 13.52 4.79 -13.19
C HIS A 44 14.60 5.85 -13.40
N SER A 45 15.70 5.45 -14.03
CA SER A 45 16.66 6.44 -14.51
C SER A 45 15.96 7.26 -15.58
N ILE A 46 16.06 8.59 -15.46
CA ILE A 46 15.52 9.55 -16.44
C ILE A 46 16.14 9.32 -17.82
N LYS A 47 17.33 8.70 -17.86
CA LYS A 47 18.05 8.30 -19.06
C LYS A 47 18.40 6.82 -18.98
N SER A 48 18.12 6.04 -20.01
CA SER A 48 18.56 4.63 -20.07
C SER A 48 19.10 4.27 -21.45
N ALA A 49 20.14 3.44 -21.46
CA ALA A 49 20.71 2.83 -22.65
C ALA A 49 20.47 1.33 -22.59
N LYS A 50 19.99 0.73 -23.68
CA LYS A 50 19.84 -0.71 -23.82
C LYS A 50 20.66 -1.19 -25.00
N LEU A 51 21.42 -2.27 -24.79
CA LEU A 51 22.08 -3.01 -25.84
C LEU A 51 21.30 -4.32 -26.04
N THR A 52 20.80 -4.57 -27.24
CA THR A 52 20.08 -5.81 -27.57
C THR A 52 20.74 -6.48 -28.76
N ARG A 53 20.77 -7.81 -28.77
CA ARG A 53 21.28 -8.58 -29.88
C ARG A 53 20.11 -9.16 -30.67
N SER A 54 20.04 -8.86 -31.96
CA SER A 54 19.04 -9.41 -32.87
C SER A 54 19.38 -10.86 -33.23
N LYS A 55 18.40 -11.57 -33.81
CA LYS A 55 18.55 -12.99 -34.21
C LYS A 55 19.66 -13.21 -35.26
N ASP A 56 19.98 -12.19 -36.07
CA ASP A 56 21.09 -12.19 -37.04
C ASP A 56 22.45 -11.82 -36.40
N GLY A 57 22.49 -11.69 -35.07
CA GLY A 57 23.72 -11.47 -34.31
C GLY A 57 24.16 -10.02 -34.21
N LYS A 58 23.46 -9.07 -34.84
CA LYS A 58 23.76 -7.63 -34.78
C LYS A 58 23.42 -7.05 -33.42
N LEU A 59 24.18 -6.04 -33.02
CA LEU A 59 23.95 -5.30 -31.78
C LEU A 59 23.19 -4.02 -32.09
N HIS A 60 22.09 -3.80 -31.36
CA HIS A 60 21.28 -2.61 -31.41
C HIS A 60 21.40 -1.83 -30.11
N ILE A 61 21.78 -0.56 -30.23
CA ILE A 61 21.81 0.38 -29.11
C ILE A 61 20.55 1.22 -29.16
N SER A 62 19.79 1.23 -28.08
CA SER A 62 18.63 2.09 -27.88
C SER A 62 18.90 3.04 -26.72
N LEU A 63 18.83 4.34 -26.99
CA LEU A 63 18.88 5.39 -25.97
C LEU A 63 17.46 5.89 -25.72
N SER A 64 17.11 6.05 -24.45
CA SER A 64 15.85 6.64 -24.04
C SER A 64 16.11 7.72 -23.01
N SER A 65 15.38 8.82 -23.12
CA SER A 65 15.28 9.84 -22.09
C SER A 65 13.82 10.17 -21.89
N THR A 66 13.42 10.40 -20.65
CA THR A 66 12.05 10.80 -20.34
C THR A 66 12.09 12.12 -19.58
N PRO A 67 11.31 13.14 -19.99
CA PRO A 67 11.24 14.38 -19.23
C PRO A 67 10.83 14.11 -17.78
N GLY A 68 11.50 14.78 -16.82
CA GLY A 68 11.19 14.65 -15.39
C GLY A 68 9.94 15.42 -14.94
N SER A 69 9.19 16.02 -15.88
CA SER A 69 8.07 16.94 -15.59
C SER A 69 6.70 16.25 -15.53
N ASN A 70 5.76 17.00 -14.93
CA ASN A 70 4.40 16.70 -14.49
C ASN A 70 3.76 15.37 -14.99
N VAL A 71 3.83 14.33 -14.16
CA VAL A 71 3.29 12.99 -14.46
C VAL A 71 1.78 12.89 -14.18
N VAL A 72 1.25 13.84 -13.41
CA VAL A 72 -0.12 13.84 -12.89
C VAL A 72 -1.05 14.81 -13.64
N GLY A 73 -0.51 15.63 -14.54
CA GLY A 73 -1.25 16.67 -15.27
C GLY A 73 -1.57 17.90 -14.41
N ASP A 74 -2.10 18.95 -15.04
CA ASP A 74 -2.25 20.27 -14.38
C ASP A 74 -3.40 20.32 -13.37
N ASN A 75 -4.43 19.48 -13.53
CA ASN A 75 -5.62 19.45 -12.68
C ASN A 75 -5.48 18.52 -11.45
N TRP A 76 -4.27 18.10 -11.10
CA TRP A 76 -4.05 17.10 -10.04
C TRP A 76 -4.58 17.57 -8.69
N PHE A 77 -4.41 18.85 -8.36
CA PHE A 77 -4.84 19.41 -7.08
C PHE A 77 -6.36 19.48 -6.98
N ASP A 78 -7.05 19.83 -8.07
CA ASP A 78 -8.51 19.80 -8.14
C ASP A 78 -9.04 18.38 -7.96
N ILE A 79 -8.40 17.37 -8.56
CA ILE A 79 -8.77 15.96 -8.35
C ILE A 79 -8.65 15.57 -6.87
N LEU A 80 -7.57 15.99 -6.19
CA LEU A 80 -7.36 15.69 -4.78
C LEU A 80 -8.39 16.36 -3.88
N THR A 81 -8.71 17.62 -4.14
CA THR A 81 -9.62 18.41 -3.29
C THR A 81 -11.10 18.14 -3.57
N THR A 82 -11.45 17.67 -4.77
CA THR A 82 -12.83 17.36 -5.16
C THR A 82 -13.11 15.85 -5.13
N ARG A 83 -12.69 15.11 -6.15
CA ARG A 83 -13.00 13.69 -6.34
C ARG A 83 -12.46 12.80 -5.23
N ALA A 84 -11.25 13.11 -4.75
CA ALA A 84 -10.63 12.40 -3.64
C ALA A 84 -10.74 13.14 -2.30
N GLY A 85 -11.53 14.22 -2.23
CA GLY A 85 -11.51 15.19 -1.12
C GLY A 85 -11.72 14.57 0.26
N TYR A 86 -12.63 13.59 0.37
CA TYR A 86 -12.85 12.85 1.61
C TYR A 86 -11.59 12.15 2.11
N PHE A 87 -11.00 11.30 1.26
CA PHE A 87 -9.79 10.56 1.60
C PHE A 87 -8.56 11.45 1.69
N PHE A 88 -8.51 12.54 0.92
CA PHE A 88 -7.45 13.54 1.02
C PHE A 88 -7.44 14.19 2.40
N LYS A 89 -8.62 14.56 2.93
CA LYS A 89 -8.75 15.08 4.30
C LYS A 89 -8.29 14.06 5.35
N LEU A 90 -8.77 12.81 5.27
CA LEU A 90 -8.38 11.76 6.22
C LEU A 90 -6.88 11.47 6.18
N ALA A 91 -6.30 11.36 4.99
CA ALA A 91 -4.87 11.09 4.82
C ALA A 91 -4.02 12.27 5.29
N SER A 92 -4.47 13.51 5.04
CA SER A 92 -3.82 14.72 5.54
C SER A 92 -3.84 14.81 7.06
N GLN A 93 -4.91 14.34 7.70
CA GLN A 93 -4.97 14.23 9.16
C GLN A 93 -3.93 13.23 9.69
N ALA A 94 -3.80 12.06 9.06
CA ALA A 94 -2.75 11.10 9.41
C ALA A 94 -1.33 11.69 9.25
N LEU A 95 -1.08 12.43 8.17
CA LEU A 95 0.17 13.15 7.94
C LEU A 95 0.41 14.21 9.02
N HIS A 96 -0.61 14.97 9.41
CA HIS A 96 -0.47 15.98 10.45
C HIS A 96 -0.02 15.34 11.78
N PHE A 97 -0.58 14.19 12.16
CA PHE A 97 -0.13 13.47 13.36
C PHE A 97 1.34 13.04 13.26
N SER A 98 1.85 12.79 12.05
CA SER A 98 3.22 12.35 11.82
C SER A 98 4.26 13.47 11.80
N VAL A 99 3.83 14.73 11.70
CA VAL A 99 4.74 15.91 11.75
C VAL A 99 5.22 16.17 13.17
N GLY A 100 4.43 15.80 14.19
CA GLY A 100 4.73 16.05 15.59
C GLY A 100 5.99 15.33 16.11
N PHE A 101 6.47 15.80 17.27
CA PHE A 101 7.56 15.14 17.98
C PHE A 101 7.12 13.90 18.78
N ASP A 102 5.81 13.78 19.01
CA ASP A 102 5.18 12.73 19.79
C ASP A 102 5.12 11.38 19.08
N ASN A 103 4.93 10.32 19.86
CA ASN A 103 4.69 8.98 19.32
C ASN A 103 3.35 8.95 18.61
N LEU A 104 3.32 8.47 17.37
CA LEU A 104 2.10 8.22 16.62
C LEU A 104 1.18 7.21 17.33
N SER A 105 -0.13 7.41 17.21
CA SER A 105 -1.10 6.42 17.67
C SER A 105 -0.87 5.06 16.97
N PRO A 106 -1.23 3.93 17.59
CA PRO A 106 -1.04 2.62 16.97
C PRO A 106 -1.75 2.43 15.62
N LEU A 107 -2.92 3.04 15.44
CA LEU A 107 -3.66 3.00 14.17
C LEU A 107 -3.00 3.88 13.10
N CYS A 108 -2.57 5.09 13.47
CA CYS A 108 -1.90 6.00 12.54
C CYS A 108 -0.55 5.44 12.09
N THR A 109 0.26 4.91 13.02
CA THR A 109 1.51 4.19 12.70
C THR A 109 1.25 3.07 11.71
N ARG A 110 0.22 2.25 11.96
CA ARG A 110 -0.12 1.13 11.09
C ARG A 110 -0.52 1.57 9.69
N PHE A 111 -1.32 2.64 9.58
CA PHE A 111 -1.66 3.22 8.28
C PHE A 111 -0.43 3.75 7.54
N ILE A 112 0.45 4.51 8.21
CA ILE A 112 1.65 5.07 7.58
C ILE A 112 2.63 3.97 7.14
N ASP A 113 2.81 2.92 7.95
CA ASP A 113 3.65 1.78 7.55
C ASP A 113 3.08 1.05 6.33
N SER A 114 1.77 0.81 6.30
CA SER A 114 1.09 0.26 5.12
C SER A 114 1.28 1.16 3.91
N LEU A 115 1.08 2.46 4.08
CA LEU A 115 1.22 3.46 3.04
C LEU A 115 2.66 3.52 2.49
N SER A 116 3.67 3.33 3.34
CA SER A 116 5.07 3.24 2.91
C SER A 116 5.29 2.04 1.99
N TRP A 117 4.83 0.84 2.37
CA TRP A 117 4.91 -0.35 1.52
C TRP A 117 4.17 -0.17 0.19
N TYR A 118 3.00 0.45 0.21
CA TYR A 118 2.24 0.78 -1.00
C TYR A 118 3.03 1.75 -1.90
N GLY A 119 3.50 2.87 -1.34
CA GLY A 119 4.26 3.88 -2.08
C GLY A 119 5.55 3.35 -2.71
N ASP A 120 6.23 2.44 -2.01
CA ASP A 120 7.41 1.73 -2.49
C ASP A 120 7.09 0.72 -3.60
N ALA A 121 5.91 0.09 -3.56
CA ALA A 121 5.43 -0.80 -4.61
C ALA A 121 5.11 -0.04 -5.90
N ILE A 122 4.58 1.17 -5.78
CA ILE A 122 4.24 2.03 -6.93
C ILE A 122 5.50 2.39 -7.73
N SER A 123 6.60 2.72 -7.05
CA SER A 123 7.88 3.08 -7.66
C SER A 123 8.81 1.89 -7.97
N GLU A 124 8.44 0.67 -7.58
CA GLU A 124 9.21 -0.55 -7.82
C GLU A 124 9.25 -0.91 -9.32
N LYS A 125 10.39 -1.46 -9.78
CA LYS A 125 10.57 -1.87 -11.18
C LYS A 125 10.21 -3.33 -11.41
N SER A 126 10.55 -4.20 -10.46
CA SER A 126 10.27 -5.63 -10.55
C SER A 126 8.79 -5.88 -10.28
N THR A 127 8.07 -6.36 -11.29
CA THR A 127 6.66 -6.74 -11.19
C THR A 127 6.40 -7.74 -10.06
N ALA A 128 7.27 -8.72 -9.88
CA ALA A 128 7.18 -9.67 -8.77
C ALA A 128 7.34 -8.97 -7.41
N ALA A 129 8.32 -8.06 -7.30
CA ALA A 129 8.52 -7.29 -6.07
C ALA A 129 7.35 -6.32 -5.79
N LYS A 130 6.71 -5.75 -6.82
CA LYS A 130 5.47 -4.98 -6.66
C LYS A 130 4.40 -5.78 -5.92
N ILE A 131 4.15 -7.02 -6.36
CA ILE A 131 3.14 -7.90 -5.75
C ILE A 131 3.49 -8.16 -4.29
N VAL A 132 4.75 -8.49 -3.98
CA VAL A 132 5.21 -8.70 -2.60
C VAL A 132 4.93 -7.46 -1.75
N LYS A 133 5.34 -6.28 -2.21
CA LYS A 133 5.17 -5.02 -1.46
C LYS A 133 3.70 -4.61 -1.30
N PHE A 134 2.86 -4.76 -2.34
CA PHE A 134 1.42 -4.51 -2.24
C PHE A 134 0.74 -5.44 -1.24
N VAL A 135 1.12 -6.71 -1.19
CA VAL A 135 0.60 -7.66 -0.20
C VAL A 135 1.14 -7.34 1.19
N SER A 136 2.41 -6.97 1.35
CA SER A 136 2.96 -6.49 2.63
C SER A 136 2.22 -5.26 3.16
N SER A 137 1.83 -4.33 2.28
CA SER A 137 1.00 -3.18 2.64
C SER A 137 -0.36 -3.62 3.21
N ILE A 138 -1.01 -4.62 2.60
CA ILE A 138 -2.27 -5.19 3.06
C ILE A 138 -2.11 -5.95 4.40
N GLU A 139 -1.04 -6.74 4.53
CA GLU A 139 -0.68 -7.45 5.77
C GLU A 139 -0.44 -6.47 6.91
N ARG A 140 0.28 -5.37 6.64
CA ARG A 140 0.49 -4.30 7.62
C ARG A 140 -0.81 -3.59 7.98
N MET A 141 -1.78 -3.49 7.08
CA MET A 141 -3.05 -2.82 7.39
C MET A 141 -3.93 -3.70 8.28
N THR A 142 -4.04 -4.99 7.96
CA THR A 142 -5.09 -5.89 8.49
C THR A 142 -4.57 -6.95 9.46
N GLY A 143 -3.27 -7.26 9.41
CA GLY A 143 -2.66 -8.38 10.12
C GLY A 143 -2.38 -8.08 11.59
N THR A 144 -2.69 -9.03 12.45
CA THR A 144 -2.56 -8.89 13.92
C THR A 144 -1.74 -10.03 14.55
N GLY A 145 -0.99 -10.76 13.71
CA GLY A 145 -0.24 -11.95 14.08
C GLY A 145 -1.11 -13.21 14.08
N ILE A 146 -0.57 -14.32 14.59
CA ILE A 146 -1.31 -15.56 14.81
C ILE A 146 -2.33 -15.33 15.94
N GLU A 147 -3.55 -15.81 15.74
CA GLU A 147 -4.66 -15.70 16.69
C GLU A 147 -5.25 -17.08 16.99
N LYS A 148 -5.95 -17.23 18.12
CA LYS A 148 -6.76 -18.41 18.40
C LYS A 148 -8.23 -18.09 18.19
N ASP A 149 -8.96 -19.00 17.55
CA ASP A 149 -10.42 -18.89 17.44
C ASP A 149 -11.11 -19.25 18.77
N LYS A 150 -12.45 -19.20 18.77
CA LYS A 150 -13.27 -19.49 19.96
C LYS A 150 -13.11 -20.93 20.47
N ASN A 151 -12.64 -21.84 19.61
CA ASN A 151 -12.43 -23.25 19.91
C ASN A 151 -10.95 -23.54 20.26
N GLY A 152 -10.12 -22.50 20.37
CA GLY A 152 -8.70 -22.62 20.67
C GLY A 152 -7.82 -23.00 19.47
N LYS A 153 -8.39 -23.12 18.25
CA LYS A 153 -7.64 -23.45 17.03
C LYS A 153 -6.87 -22.22 16.56
N GLU A 154 -5.61 -22.42 16.20
CA GLU A 154 -4.77 -21.37 15.63
C GLU A 154 -5.24 -20.97 14.22
N ARG A 155 -5.42 -19.67 14.03
CA ARG A 155 -5.68 -19.03 12.75
C ARG A 155 -4.37 -18.47 12.23
N GLY A 156 -3.96 -18.95 11.06
CA GLY A 156 -2.75 -18.48 10.38
C GLY A 156 -2.91 -17.05 9.86
N VAL A 157 -1.78 -16.35 9.68
CA VAL A 157 -1.73 -14.97 9.18
C VAL A 157 -2.47 -14.83 7.84
N THR A 158 -2.30 -15.80 6.94
CA THR A 158 -2.98 -15.82 5.63
C THR A 158 -4.50 -15.75 5.77
N GLU A 159 -5.09 -16.55 6.63
CA GLU A 159 -6.55 -16.59 6.83
C GLU A 159 -7.05 -15.24 7.37
N ILE A 160 -6.34 -14.69 8.36
CA ILE A 160 -6.70 -13.42 9.00
C ILE A 160 -6.64 -12.27 8.00
N VAL A 161 -5.52 -12.14 7.29
CA VAL A 161 -5.28 -11.05 6.34
C VAL A 161 -6.28 -11.13 5.19
N THR A 162 -6.46 -12.31 4.58
CA THR A 162 -7.38 -12.47 3.44
C THR A 162 -8.83 -12.17 3.80
N LYS A 163 -9.34 -12.65 4.95
CA LYS A 163 -10.71 -12.37 5.40
C LYS A 163 -10.96 -10.89 5.71
N ARG A 164 -10.06 -10.24 6.44
CA ARG A 164 -10.24 -8.82 6.80
C ARG A 164 -10.12 -7.92 5.58
N SER A 165 -9.16 -8.23 4.72
CA SER A 165 -8.93 -7.51 3.47
C SER A 165 -10.09 -7.67 2.49
N SER A 166 -10.73 -8.85 2.43
CA SER A 166 -11.90 -9.05 1.58
C SER A 166 -13.11 -8.26 2.05
N ILE A 167 -13.29 -8.06 3.37
CA ILE A 167 -14.32 -7.16 3.89
C ILE A 167 -14.06 -5.72 3.45
N LEU A 168 -12.84 -5.20 3.67
CA LEU A 168 -12.50 -3.83 3.27
C LEU A 168 -12.65 -3.62 1.75
N TYR A 169 -12.25 -4.61 0.96
CA TYR A 169 -12.41 -4.58 -0.50
C TYR A 169 -13.89 -4.65 -0.93
N SER A 170 -14.70 -5.49 -0.27
CA SER A 170 -16.14 -5.59 -0.51
C SER A 170 -16.84 -4.27 -0.22
N ILE A 171 -16.52 -3.62 0.90
CA ILE A 171 -17.03 -2.27 1.23
C ILE A 171 -16.64 -1.26 0.15
N ALA A 172 -15.38 -1.28 -0.30
CA ALA A 172 -14.88 -0.33 -1.29
C ALA A 172 -15.54 -0.45 -2.67
N THR A 173 -15.99 -1.66 -3.02
CA THR A 173 -16.45 -1.99 -4.38
C THR A 173 -17.94 -2.26 -4.49
N GLY A 174 -18.61 -2.55 -3.37
CA GLY A 174 -19.98 -3.07 -3.34
C GLY A 174 -20.10 -4.52 -3.82
N GLU A 175 -18.98 -5.21 -4.09
CA GLU A 175 -19.02 -6.61 -4.52
C GLU A 175 -19.36 -7.55 -3.36
N SER A 176 -19.92 -8.72 -3.69
CA SER A 176 -20.19 -9.75 -2.68
C SER A 176 -18.89 -10.18 -1.97
N LEU A 177 -19.03 -10.60 -0.72
CA LEU A 177 -17.90 -11.00 0.11
C LEU A 177 -17.16 -12.20 -0.48
N ASP A 178 -17.88 -13.16 -1.08
CA ASP A 178 -17.29 -14.34 -1.73
C ASP A 178 -16.38 -13.95 -2.92
N LYS A 179 -16.86 -13.05 -3.79
CA LYS A 179 -16.06 -12.52 -4.92
C LYS A 179 -14.85 -11.72 -4.44
N SER A 180 -15.05 -10.92 -3.39
CA SER A 180 -13.98 -10.13 -2.78
C SER A 180 -12.91 -11.05 -2.17
N LEU A 181 -13.33 -12.11 -1.49
CA LEU A 181 -12.44 -13.11 -0.90
C LEU A 181 -11.65 -13.84 -1.97
N GLU A 182 -12.29 -14.26 -3.07
CA GLU A 182 -11.62 -14.89 -4.21
C GLU A 182 -10.51 -13.98 -4.79
N LYS A 183 -10.82 -12.70 -5.03
CA LYS A 183 -9.86 -11.73 -5.59
C LYS A 183 -8.67 -11.47 -4.68
N VAL A 184 -8.93 -11.24 -3.39
CA VAL A 184 -7.88 -11.01 -2.39
C VAL A 184 -7.02 -12.26 -2.20
N SER A 185 -7.64 -13.45 -2.14
CA SER A 185 -6.91 -14.71 -1.97
C SER A 185 -5.99 -14.98 -3.16
N ARG A 186 -6.42 -14.66 -4.38
CA ARG A 186 -5.59 -14.81 -5.59
C ARG A 186 -4.30 -13.99 -5.58
N ILE A 187 -4.34 -12.73 -5.12
CA ILE A 187 -3.11 -11.93 -5.04
C ILE A 187 -2.18 -12.43 -3.93
N TYR A 188 -2.75 -12.94 -2.83
CA TYR A 188 -1.98 -13.52 -1.73
C TYR A 188 -1.33 -14.84 -2.14
N ASP A 189 -2.05 -15.72 -2.82
CA ASP A 189 -1.52 -16.96 -3.40
C ASP A 189 -0.39 -16.67 -4.39
N CYS A 190 -0.59 -15.70 -5.30
CA CYS A 190 0.46 -15.29 -6.22
C CYS A 190 1.74 -14.83 -5.48
N ARG A 191 1.62 -13.97 -4.45
CA ARG A 191 2.75 -13.57 -3.61
C ARG A 191 3.41 -14.75 -2.92
N SER A 192 2.63 -15.67 -2.36
CA SER A 192 3.13 -16.88 -1.71
C SER A 192 3.95 -17.73 -2.68
N ARG A 193 3.39 -18.02 -3.86
CA ARG A 193 4.04 -18.82 -4.90
C ARG A 193 5.31 -18.15 -5.46
N LEU A 194 5.35 -16.82 -5.58
CA LEU A 194 6.56 -16.09 -5.95
C LEU A 194 7.67 -16.29 -4.91
N ILE A 195 7.36 -16.13 -3.63
CA ILE A 195 8.34 -16.26 -2.54
C ILE A 195 8.84 -17.69 -2.39
N HIS A 196 7.97 -18.68 -2.57
CA HIS A 196 8.32 -20.09 -2.51
C HIS A 196 8.89 -20.65 -3.82
N GLY A 197 9.08 -19.81 -4.85
CA GLY A 197 9.67 -20.20 -6.13
C GLY A 197 8.80 -21.11 -7.00
N SER A 198 7.50 -21.22 -6.70
CA SER A 198 6.54 -22.02 -7.48
C SER A 198 6.05 -21.32 -8.75
N ILE A 199 6.34 -20.03 -8.91
CA ILE A 199 6.20 -19.29 -10.17
C ILE A 199 7.43 -18.42 -10.39
N SER A 200 7.87 -18.31 -11.64
CA SER A 200 9.00 -17.46 -12.01
C SER A 200 8.60 -15.98 -11.97
N PRO A 201 9.47 -15.09 -11.45
CA PRO A 201 9.25 -13.64 -11.47
C PRO A 201 9.03 -13.04 -12.88
N PHE A 202 9.41 -13.77 -13.92
CA PHE A 202 9.38 -13.33 -15.32
C PHE A 202 8.21 -13.93 -16.12
N GLU A 203 7.32 -14.69 -15.48
CA GLU A 203 6.09 -15.17 -16.14
C GLU A 203 5.15 -14.01 -16.48
N ASP A 204 4.56 -14.03 -17.67
CA ASP A 204 3.64 -12.96 -18.15
C ASP A 204 2.44 -12.76 -17.22
N SER A 205 1.99 -13.83 -16.54
CA SER A 205 0.89 -13.79 -15.59
C SER A 205 1.16 -12.84 -14.41
N VAL A 206 2.43 -12.68 -14.02
CA VAL A 206 2.89 -11.82 -12.91
C VAL A 206 2.57 -10.36 -13.20
N LEU A 207 2.68 -9.92 -14.47
CA LEU A 207 2.31 -8.56 -14.86
C LEU A 207 0.83 -8.28 -14.59
N THR A 208 -0.04 -9.20 -14.99
CA THR A 208 -1.48 -9.09 -14.73
C THR A 208 -1.79 -9.08 -13.23
N TYR A 209 -1.11 -9.91 -12.45
CA TYR A 209 -1.28 -9.93 -10.99
C TYR A 209 -0.80 -8.62 -10.33
N SER A 210 0.24 -7.97 -10.86
CA SER A 210 0.71 -6.70 -10.29
C SER A 210 -0.31 -5.58 -10.40
N TYR A 211 -0.99 -5.43 -11.55
CA TYR A 211 -2.06 -4.45 -11.72
C TYR A 211 -3.25 -4.75 -10.81
N LYS A 212 -3.60 -6.03 -10.64
CA LYS A 212 -4.64 -6.45 -9.70
C LYS A 212 -4.24 -6.14 -8.25
N ALA A 213 -3.01 -6.43 -7.87
CA ALA A 213 -2.48 -6.18 -6.52
C ALA A 213 -2.45 -4.68 -6.21
N GLU A 214 -2.04 -3.83 -7.16
CA GLU A 214 -2.10 -2.37 -7.02
C GLU A 214 -3.53 -1.90 -6.74
N ARG A 215 -4.49 -2.29 -7.59
CA ARG A 215 -5.89 -1.87 -7.45
C ARG A 215 -6.49 -2.34 -6.12
N ILE A 216 -6.28 -3.61 -5.78
CA ILE A 216 -6.84 -4.21 -4.55
C ILE A 216 -6.23 -3.56 -3.32
N SER A 217 -4.91 -3.43 -3.24
CA SER A 217 -4.24 -2.79 -2.11
C SER A 217 -4.65 -1.32 -1.95
N ARG A 218 -4.76 -0.56 -3.04
CA ARG A 218 -5.22 0.84 -3.00
C ARG A 218 -6.60 0.96 -2.34
N LEU A 219 -7.55 0.13 -2.77
CA LEU A 219 -8.92 0.17 -2.24
C LEU A 219 -8.97 -0.28 -0.78
N ILE A 220 -8.21 -1.31 -0.40
CA ILE A 220 -8.08 -1.75 1.00
C ILE A 220 -7.47 -0.65 1.87
N LEU A 221 -6.47 0.09 1.37
CA LEU A 221 -5.83 1.15 2.14
C LEU A 221 -6.78 2.32 2.39
N LEU A 222 -7.54 2.74 1.36
CA LEU A 222 -8.52 3.81 1.48
C LEU A 222 -9.64 3.45 2.46
N THR A 223 -10.26 2.28 2.29
CA THR A 223 -11.32 1.82 3.21
C THR A 223 -10.77 1.47 4.60
N GLY A 224 -9.54 1.00 4.69
CA GLY A 224 -8.87 0.75 5.97
C GLY A 224 -8.59 2.03 6.74
N LEU A 225 -8.18 3.11 6.05
CA LEU A 225 -8.04 4.43 6.65
C LEU A 225 -9.38 4.97 7.16
N ASP A 226 -10.44 4.84 6.36
CA ASP A 226 -11.80 5.20 6.78
C ASP A 226 -12.22 4.42 8.03
N TYR A 227 -12.01 3.11 8.02
CA TYR A 227 -12.29 2.25 9.18
C TYR A 227 -11.49 2.68 10.43
N PHE A 228 -10.19 2.94 10.30
CA PHE A 228 -9.38 3.43 11.42
C PHE A 228 -9.84 4.78 11.92
N ASN A 229 -10.29 5.67 11.03
CA ASN A 229 -10.90 6.93 11.43
C ASN A 229 -12.15 6.71 12.28
N THR A 230 -13.02 5.75 11.94
CA THR A 230 -14.20 5.42 12.78
C THR A 230 -13.84 4.87 14.17
N LEU A 231 -12.65 4.30 14.35
CA LEU A 231 -12.16 3.81 15.64
C LEU A 231 -11.42 4.88 16.46
N GLY A 232 -11.20 6.07 15.88
CA GLY A 232 -10.34 7.11 16.43
C GLY A 232 -8.90 6.94 15.94
N LEU A 233 -8.57 7.56 14.80
CA LEU A 233 -7.25 7.45 14.18
C LEU A 233 -6.13 7.97 15.09
N ASP A 234 -6.40 8.93 15.97
CA ASP A 234 -5.50 9.52 16.97
C ASP A 234 -5.55 8.80 18.34
N ASN A 235 -6.31 7.72 18.46
CA ASN A 235 -6.50 7.07 19.75
C ASN A 235 -5.27 6.25 20.19
N HIS A 236 -4.48 6.81 21.11
CA HIS A 236 -3.29 6.17 21.68
C HIS A 236 -3.58 4.97 22.60
N THR A 237 -4.84 4.78 23.01
CA THR A 237 -5.20 3.69 23.94
C THR A 237 -5.40 2.35 23.24
N ILE A 238 -5.55 2.34 21.89
CA ILE A 238 -5.81 1.13 21.12
C ILE A 238 -4.54 0.28 21.02
N ASN A 239 -4.48 -0.78 21.83
CA ASN A 239 -3.44 -1.79 21.73
C ASN A 239 -3.82 -2.91 20.76
N GLN A 240 -2.89 -3.84 20.54
CA GLN A 240 -3.09 -4.98 19.65
C GLN A 240 -4.29 -5.84 20.02
N LYS A 241 -4.59 -6.01 21.33
CA LYS A 241 -5.75 -6.79 21.79
C LYS A 241 -7.07 -6.12 21.41
N GLN A 242 -7.17 -4.81 21.54
CA GLN A 242 -8.35 -4.06 21.10
C GLN A 242 -8.51 -4.09 19.58
N LEU A 243 -7.42 -3.90 18.82
CA LEU A 243 -7.47 -3.99 17.36
C LEU A 243 -7.97 -5.37 16.89
N ARG A 244 -7.49 -6.45 17.51
CA ARG A 244 -7.99 -7.81 17.26
C ARG A 244 -9.48 -7.94 17.54
N LYS A 245 -9.95 -7.35 18.64
CA LYS A 245 -11.38 -7.34 19.01
C LYS A 245 -12.22 -6.61 17.96
N TYR A 246 -11.82 -5.40 17.56
CA TYR A 246 -12.53 -4.62 16.54
C TYR A 246 -12.60 -5.36 15.20
N TYR A 247 -11.48 -5.93 14.73
CA TYR A 247 -11.52 -6.75 13.52
C TYR A 247 -12.37 -8.02 13.67
N SER A 248 -12.39 -8.65 14.85
CA SER A 248 -13.26 -9.81 15.08
C SER A 248 -14.74 -9.43 15.05
N GLU A 249 -15.10 -8.24 15.53
CA GLU A 249 -16.46 -7.70 15.43
C GLU A 249 -16.82 -7.38 13.98
N LEU A 250 -15.89 -6.80 13.22
CA LEU A 250 -16.04 -6.58 11.79
C LEU A 250 -16.23 -7.91 11.03
N GLU A 251 -15.43 -8.92 11.32
CA GLU A 251 -15.57 -10.26 10.72
C GLU A 251 -16.96 -10.86 11.02
N LYS A 252 -17.44 -10.78 12.26
CA LYS A 252 -18.78 -11.27 12.63
C LYS A 252 -19.88 -10.53 11.84
N LYS A 253 -19.78 -9.21 11.69
CA LYS A 253 -20.77 -8.39 10.97
C LYS A 253 -20.89 -8.77 9.49
N TYR A 254 -19.85 -9.31 8.86
CA TYR A 254 -19.84 -9.60 7.43
C TYR A 254 -19.94 -11.09 7.12
N PHE A 255 -19.39 -11.97 7.96
CA PHE A 255 -19.39 -13.42 7.72
C PHE A 255 -20.52 -14.18 8.43
N ASN A 256 -21.15 -13.61 9.47
CA ASN A 256 -22.26 -14.28 10.19
C ASN A 256 -23.65 -13.80 9.75
N THR A 257 -23.74 -12.96 8.72
CA THR A 257 -25.01 -12.38 8.24
C THR A 257 -25.65 -13.24 7.15
N LYS A 258 -25.61 -14.57 7.34
CA LYS A 258 -26.37 -15.54 6.53
C LYS A 258 -27.61 -15.97 7.29
#